data_AF-A0A9E5VXG0-F1
#
_entry.id   AF-A0A9E5VXG0-F1
#
_cell.length_a   1.000
_cell.length_b   1.000
_cell.length_c   1.000
_cell.angle_alpha   90.00
_cell.angle_beta   90.00
_cell.angle_gamma   90.00
#
_symmetry.space_group_name_H-M   'P 1'
#
loop_
_entity.id
_entity.type
_entity.pdbx_description
1 polymer ?
#
loop_
_entity_poly.entity_id
_entity_poly.type
_entity_poly.pdbx_seq_one_letter_code
_entity_poly.pdbx_strand_id
1 'polypeptide(L)'
;MLYRFLRGLAHLYFKIFLRYEVKGKENIPREGGAVICANHIHLLDPAAIAVNTERTVSFLAKKELYGNRFNIWFFGKLNAIPIQRDGTDALGALKAMRVLKSGGILGIFPEGTRERNRGLMEFKGGAAMLAVKTKVPIVPVYIQGRYSPFAKLSVLFGEAIPAGFIAEKRRIPQERIPQEHSSQEQSPQEQSSQELSSQELSSQELSDEINREIANRILALKESL
;
A
#
# COMPACT_ATOMS: atom_id res chain seq x y z
N MET A 1 14.85 -19.02 7.97
CA MET A 1 16.31 -18.86 8.05
C MET A 1 16.87 -17.95 6.96
N LEU A 2 16.78 -18.31 5.68
CA LEU A 2 17.38 -17.49 4.59
C LEU A 2 16.85 -16.06 4.49
N TYR A 3 15.53 -15.83 4.58
CA TYR A 3 14.96 -14.47 4.57
C TYR A 3 15.55 -13.57 5.67
N ARG A 4 15.65 -14.09 6.91
CA ARG A 4 16.24 -13.37 8.04
C ARG A 4 17.71 -13.07 7.81
N PHE A 5 18.45 -14.00 7.23
CA PHE A 5 19.85 -13.82 6.87
C PHE A 5 20.03 -12.72 5.79
N LEU A 6 19.28 -12.80 4.69
CA LEU A 6 19.30 -11.78 3.63
C LEU A 6 18.87 -10.41 4.14
N ARG A 7 17.86 -10.35 5.04
CA ARG A 7 17.47 -9.11 5.72
C ARG A 7 18.61 -8.56 6.58
N GLY A 8 19.31 -9.41 7.32
CA GLY A 8 20.48 -9.00 8.12
C GLY A 8 21.60 -8.42 7.25
N LEU A 9 21.92 -9.08 6.13
CA LEU A 9 22.88 -8.58 5.16
C LEU A 9 22.46 -7.26 4.52
N ALA A 10 21.20 -7.12 4.12
CA ALA A 10 20.68 -5.88 3.56
C ALA A 10 20.72 -4.74 4.59
N HIS A 11 20.38 -5.02 5.85
CA HIS A 11 20.47 -4.03 6.93
C HIS A 11 21.91 -3.56 7.14
N LEU A 12 22.87 -4.48 7.16
CA LEU A 12 24.29 -4.15 7.26
C LEU A 12 24.77 -3.34 6.05
N TYR A 13 24.36 -3.73 4.84
CA TYR A 13 24.66 -2.99 3.61
C TYR A 13 24.17 -1.54 3.68
N PHE A 14 22.91 -1.32 4.05
CA PHE A 14 22.38 0.05 4.17
C PHE A 14 23.07 0.83 5.26
N LYS A 15 23.40 0.22 6.40
CA LYS A 15 24.08 0.89 7.52
C LYS A 15 25.53 1.27 7.20
N ILE A 16 26.26 0.45 6.44
CA ILE A 16 27.67 0.69 6.11
C ILE A 16 27.80 1.63 4.91
N PHE A 17 27.05 1.37 3.85
CA PHE A 17 27.25 2.04 2.57
C PHE A 17 26.37 3.26 2.36
N LEU A 18 25.32 3.45 3.16
CA LEU A 18 24.43 4.61 3.08
C LEU A 18 24.34 5.29 4.45
N ARG A 19 24.08 6.60 4.44
CA ARG A 19 23.64 7.32 5.64
C ARG A 19 22.15 7.01 5.83
N TYR A 20 21.89 5.79 6.30
CA TYR A 20 20.55 5.22 6.37
C TYR A 20 19.80 5.74 7.61
N GLU A 21 18.81 6.60 7.39
CA GLU A 21 17.97 7.20 8.42
C GLU A 21 16.56 6.63 8.35
N VAL A 22 16.02 6.25 9.51
CA VAL A 22 14.68 5.66 9.60
C VAL A 22 13.91 6.36 10.70
N LYS A 23 12.68 6.79 10.40
CA LYS A 23 11.74 7.39 11.36
C LYS A 23 10.40 6.66 11.33
N GLY A 24 9.74 6.55 12.49
CA GLY A 24 8.36 6.06 12.58
C GLY A 24 8.18 4.55 12.39
N LYS A 25 9.25 3.74 12.40
CA LYS A 25 9.15 2.28 12.18
C LYS A 25 8.24 1.57 13.19
N GLU A 26 8.02 2.17 14.35
CA GLU A 26 7.06 1.80 15.39
C GLU A 26 5.59 1.83 14.91
N ASN A 27 5.29 2.58 13.84
CA ASN A 27 3.98 2.62 13.21
C ASN A 27 3.64 1.36 12.41
N ILE A 28 4.62 0.47 12.17
CA ILE A 28 4.36 -0.83 11.57
C ILE A 28 3.63 -1.70 12.62
N PRO A 29 2.40 -2.18 12.35
CA PRO A 29 1.67 -3.01 13.30
C PRO A 29 2.51 -4.23 13.72
N ARG A 30 2.51 -4.56 15.01
CA ARG A 30 3.24 -5.74 15.53
C ARG A 30 2.54 -7.05 15.22
N GLU A 31 1.22 -7.00 15.06
CA GLU A 31 0.36 -8.15 14.81
C GLU A 31 -0.69 -7.80 13.74
N GLY A 32 -1.41 -8.81 13.26
CA GLY A 32 -2.48 -8.63 12.25
C GLY A 32 -1.98 -8.24 10.86
N GLY A 33 -2.83 -8.34 9.85
CA GLY A 33 -2.46 -7.99 8.47
C GLY A 33 -2.23 -6.49 8.33
N ALA A 34 -1.32 -6.07 7.44
CA ALA A 34 -1.12 -4.65 7.13
C ALA A 34 -0.61 -4.46 5.69
N VAL A 35 -1.05 -3.37 5.05
CA VAL A 35 -0.49 -2.93 3.77
C VAL A 35 0.55 -1.84 4.06
N ILE A 36 1.78 -2.01 3.61
CA ILE A 36 2.75 -0.91 3.54
C ILE A 36 2.65 -0.31 2.14
N CYS A 37 2.31 0.98 2.04
CA CYS A 37 2.18 1.69 0.78
C CYS A 37 3.28 2.75 0.67
N ALA A 38 4.20 2.60 -0.28
CA ALA A 38 5.38 3.46 -0.40
C ALA A 38 5.58 4.01 -1.81
N ASN A 39 6.18 5.18 -1.95
CA ASN A 39 6.71 5.63 -3.24
C ASN A 39 7.89 4.75 -3.69
N HIS A 40 8.21 4.73 -4.99
CA HIS A 40 9.22 3.82 -5.54
C HIS A 40 10.32 4.54 -6.33
N ILE A 41 11.50 4.69 -5.72
CA ILE A 41 12.65 5.38 -6.31
C ILE A 41 13.78 4.44 -6.77
N HIS A 42 13.82 3.19 -6.28
CA HIS A 42 14.91 2.26 -6.59
C HIS A 42 14.53 0.77 -6.44
N LEU A 43 15.28 -0.11 -7.10
CA LEU A 43 15.08 -1.57 -7.03
C LEU A 43 15.22 -2.13 -5.61
N LEU A 44 15.99 -1.45 -4.76
CA LEU A 44 16.26 -1.89 -3.38
C LEU A 44 15.26 -1.35 -2.35
N ASP A 45 14.26 -0.56 -2.76
CA ASP A 45 13.21 -0.06 -1.86
C ASP A 45 12.49 -1.18 -1.08
N PRO A 46 12.14 -2.34 -1.66
CA PRO A 46 11.56 -3.44 -0.89
C PRO A 46 12.45 -3.90 0.26
N ALA A 47 13.77 -3.97 0.03
CA ALA A 47 14.73 -4.34 1.05
C ALA A 47 14.87 -3.22 2.09
N ALA A 48 14.92 -1.96 1.67
CA ALA A 48 14.98 -0.81 2.57
C ALA A 48 13.74 -0.75 3.48
N ILE A 49 12.56 -1.17 3.02
CA ILE A 49 11.38 -1.29 3.90
C ILE A 49 11.51 -2.50 4.82
N ALA A 50 11.80 -3.69 4.26
CA ALA A 50 11.76 -4.96 4.98
C ALA A 50 12.77 -5.05 6.15
N VAL A 51 13.89 -4.34 6.09
CA VAL A 51 14.89 -4.34 7.18
C VAL A 51 14.42 -3.67 8.47
N ASN A 52 13.33 -2.91 8.44
CA ASN A 52 12.84 -2.13 9.59
C ASN A 52 11.78 -2.83 10.43
N THR A 53 11.41 -4.06 10.08
CA THR A 53 10.47 -4.86 10.86
C THR A 53 10.99 -6.28 11.06
N GLU A 54 10.66 -6.87 12.20
CA GLU A 54 10.96 -8.27 12.46
C GLU A 54 10.03 -9.21 11.67
N ARG A 55 8.88 -8.69 11.23
CA ARG A 55 7.86 -9.41 10.47
C ARG A 55 8.31 -9.61 9.03
N THR A 56 7.81 -10.67 8.41
CA THR A 56 8.03 -10.90 6.98
C THR A 56 7.16 -9.94 6.17
N VAL A 57 7.78 -9.21 5.26
CA VAL A 57 7.10 -8.35 4.29
C VAL A 57 7.13 -9.04 2.92
N SER A 58 5.96 -9.28 2.35
CA SER A 58 5.79 -9.80 0.99
C SER A 58 5.55 -8.64 0.04
N PHE A 59 6.24 -8.58 -1.10
CA PHE A 59 6.07 -7.49 -2.08
C PHE A 59 5.48 -7.99 -3.38
N LEU A 60 4.67 -7.15 -4.03
CA LEU A 60 4.22 -7.40 -5.39
C LEU A 60 5.37 -7.17 -6.39
N ALA A 61 5.73 -8.19 -7.16
CA ALA A 61 6.81 -8.16 -8.14
C ALA A 61 6.29 -8.49 -9.54
N LYS A 62 6.86 -7.84 -10.56
CA LYS A 62 6.49 -8.06 -11.97
C LYS A 62 6.71 -9.53 -12.35
N LYS A 63 5.74 -10.18 -13.03
CA LYS A 63 5.88 -11.57 -13.51
C LYS A 63 7.12 -11.77 -14.39
N GLU A 64 7.50 -10.77 -15.16
CA GLU A 64 8.64 -10.80 -16.07
C GLU A 64 9.98 -10.90 -15.33
N LEU A 65 10.03 -10.54 -14.05
CA LEU A 65 11.22 -10.77 -13.22
C LEU A 65 11.47 -12.27 -13.00
N TYR A 66 10.47 -13.12 -13.18
CA TYR A 66 10.54 -14.58 -12.98
C TYR A 66 10.94 -15.35 -14.25
N GLY A 67 11.54 -14.68 -15.25
CA GLY A 67 11.92 -15.31 -16.52
C GLY A 67 13.05 -16.34 -16.45
N ASN A 68 13.78 -16.46 -15.32
CA ASN A 68 14.84 -17.44 -15.16
C ASN A 68 14.79 -18.14 -13.78
N ARG A 69 15.41 -19.33 -13.69
CA ARG A 69 15.35 -20.20 -12.50
C ARG A 69 15.96 -19.54 -11.26
N PHE A 70 17.00 -18.73 -11.44
CA PHE A 70 17.65 -17.99 -10.36
C PHE A 70 16.72 -16.95 -9.76
N ASN A 71 16.07 -16.13 -10.60
CA ASN A 71 15.14 -15.10 -10.15
C ASN A 71 13.90 -15.71 -9.49
N ILE A 72 13.35 -16.80 -10.06
CA ILE A 72 12.24 -17.53 -9.41
C ILE A 72 12.63 -17.96 -8.01
N TRP A 73 13.83 -18.55 -7.86
CA TRP A 73 14.34 -18.95 -6.56
C TRP A 73 14.55 -17.74 -5.63
N PHE A 74 15.23 -16.71 -6.09
CA PHE A 74 15.57 -15.52 -5.31
C PHE A 74 14.33 -14.76 -4.83
N PHE A 75 13.43 -14.40 -5.74
CA PHE A 75 12.19 -13.70 -5.41
C PHE A 75 11.24 -14.58 -4.58
N GLY A 76 11.22 -15.90 -4.82
CA GLY A 76 10.50 -16.84 -3.96
C GLY A 76 11.02 -16.84 -2.52
N LYS A 77 12.34 -16.75 -2.32
CA LYS A 77 12.95 -16.64 -0.97
C LYS A 77 12.69 -15.29 -0.29
N LEU A 78 12.39 -14.25 -1.05
CA LEU A 78 12.00 -12.92 -0.55
C LEU A 78 10.49 -12.77 -0.30
N ASN A 79 9.71 -13.85 -0.46
CA ASN A 79 8.24 -13.82 -0.38
C ASN A 79 7.59 -12.83 -1.35
N ALA A 80 8.23 -12.60 -2.49
CA ALA A 80 7.64 -11.76 -3.53
C ALA A 80 6.48 -12.50 -4.21
N ILE A 81 5.39 -11.77 -4.45
CA ILE A 81 4.20 -12.27 -5.11
C ILE A 81 4.24 -11.82 -6.57
N PRO A 82 4.32 -12.74 -7.54
CA PRO A 82 4.28 -12.39 -8.96
C PRO A 82 2.92 -11.79 -9.31
N ILE A 83 2.91 -10.62 -9.98
CA ILE A 83 1.69 -9.95 -10.45
C ILE A 83 1.88 -9.29 -11.83
N GLN A 84 0.81 -9.26 -12.63
CA GLN A 84 0.68 -8.37 -13.79
C GLN A 84 0.10 -7.02 -13.35
N ARG A 85 0.76 -5.93 -13.74
CA ARG A 85 0.44 -4.57 -13.27
C ARG A 85 -0.63 -3.87 -14.09
N ASP A 86 -1.22 -4.57 -15.06
CA ASP A 86 -2.36 -4.18 -15.88
C ASP A 86 -3.71 -4.38 -15.15
N GLY A 87 -3.68 -4.95 -13.94
CA GLY A 87 -4.88 -5.14 -13.11
C GLY A 87 -5.67 -6.40 -13.44
N THR A 88 -5.22 -7.23 -14.39
CA THR A 88 -5.94 -8.44 -14.82
C THR A 88 -5.58 -9.68 -14.00
N ASP A 89 -4.59 -9.57 -13.09
CA ASP A 89 -4.04 -10.72 -12.37
C ASP A 89 -4.80 -11.07 -11.09
N ALA A 90 -5.97 -11.69 -11.27
CA ALA A 90 -6.80 -12.17 -10.17
C ALA A 90 -6.05 -13.12 -9.20
N LEU A 91 -5.14 -13.95 -9.72
CA LEU A 91 -4.33 -14.87 -8.91
C LEU A 91 -3.34 -14.13 -8.01
N GLY A 92 -2.68 -13.10 -8.54
CA GLY A 92 -1.79 -12.23 -7.76
C GLY A 92 -2.54 -11.51 -6.63
N ALA A 93 -3.73 -10.97 -6.93
CA ALA A 93 -4.60 -10.34 -5.95
C ALA A 93 -5.08 -11.33 -4.86
N LEU A 94 -5.44 -12.56 -5.24
CA LEU A 94 -5.81 -13.61 -4.28
C LEU A 94 -4.66 -13.98 -3.33
N LYS A 95 -3.42 -14.09 -3.85
CA LYS A 95 -2.24 -14.34 -3.02
C LYS A 95 -1.96 -13.19 -2.06
N ALA A 96 -2.06 -11.95 -2.54
CA ALA A 96 -1.93 -10.75 -1.73
C ALA A 96 -2.97 -10.72 -0.59
N MET A 97 -4.24 -10.99 -0.89
CA MET A 97 -5.30 -11.09 0.12
C MET A 97 -5.03 -12.21 1.13
N ARG A 98 -4.49 -13.36 0.69
CA ARG A 98 -4.15 -14.46 1.59
C ARG A 98 -3.07 -14.05 2.58
N VAL A 99 -2.02 -13.36 2.14
CA VAL A 99 -0.97 -12.82 3.03
C VAL A 99 -1.56 -11.88 4.07
N LEU A 100 -2.42 -10.95 3.66
CA LEU A 100 -3.06 -10.01 4.58
C LEU A 100 -3.96 -10.71 5.59
N LYS A 101 -4.82 -11.64 5.12
CA LYS A 101 -5.74 -12.40 5.98
C LYS A 101 -5.03 -13.36 6.94
N SER A 102 -3.83 -13.84 6.59
CA SER A 102 -3.01 -14.67 7.49
C SER A 102 -2.18 -13.85 8.48
N GLY A 103 -2.45 -12.54 8.61
CA GLY A 103 -1.68 -11.69 9.51
C GLY A 103 -0.29 -11.34 9.01
N GLY A 104 -0.05 -11.34 7.69
CA GLY A 104 1.20 -10.94 7.07
C GLY A 104 1.21 -9.47 6.65
N ILE A 105 2.40 -8.95 6.32
CA ILE A 105 2.56 -7.60 5.77
C ILE A 105 2.72 -7.69 4.25
N LEU A 106 1.96 -6.88 3.54
CA LEU A 106 2.07 -6.72 2.09
C LEU A 106 2.63 -5.33 1.75
N GLY A 107 3.78 -5.29 1.09
CA GLY A 107 4.35 -4.07 0.53
C GLY A 107 3.85 -3.81 -0.89
N ILE A 108 3.36 -2.60 -1.13
CA ILE A 108 2.85 -2.12 -2.42
C ILE A 108 3.48 -0.77 -2.76
N PHE A 109 3.88 -0.64 -4.03
CA PHE A 109 4.25 0.63 -4.63
C PHE A 109 3.12 1.07 -5.55
N PRO A 110 2.27 2.03 -5.15
CA PRO A 110 1.01 2.33 -5.81
C PRO A 110 1.22 2.91 -7.22
N GLU A 111 2.39 3.49 -7.48
CA GLU A 111 2.78 4.06 -8.77
C GLU A 111 2.92 2.99 -9.88
N GLY A 112 3.10 1.71 -9.51
CA GLY A 112 3.23 0.61 -10.47
C GLY A 112 4.48 0.65 -11.37
N THR A 113 5.33 1.66 -11.25
CA THR A 113 6.66 1.76 -11.87
C THR A 113 7.61 2.52 -10.93
N ARG A 114 8.87 2.72 -11.34
CA ARG A 114 9.86 3.48 -10.56
C ARG A 114 9.87 4.93 -11.04
N GLU A 115 9.73 5.87 -10.11
CA GLU A 115 9.85 7.29 -10.39
C GLU A 115 11.32 7.65 -10.66
N ARG A 116 11.57 8.45 -11.70
CA ARG A 116 12.90 8.95 -12.04
C ARG A 116 13.08 10.44 -11.70
N ASN A 117 11.98 11.18 -11.55
CA ASN A 117 11.94 12.65 -11.49
C ASN A 117 11.52 13.23 -10.13
N ARG A 118 11.63 12.47 -9.03
CA ARG A 118 11.43 12.93 -7.63
C ARG A 118 10.03 13.48 -7.29
N GLY A 119 9.00 13.10 -8.05
CA GLY A 119 7.58 13.33 -7.74
C GLY A 119 6.91 12.11 -7.08
N LEU A 120 5.64 12.23 -6.72
CA LEU A 120 4.76 11.06 -6.58
C LEU A 120 4.04 10.88 -7.91
N MET A 121 4.02 9.66 -8.45
CA MET A 121 3.20 9.34 -9.62
C MET A 121 1.75 9.08 -9.21
N GLU A 122 0.86 8.95 -10.19
CA GLU A 122 -0.54 8.56 -9.96
C GLU A 122 -0.61 7.19 -9.25
N PHE A 123 -1.41 7.12 -8.19
CA PHE A 123 -1.58 5.91 -7.40
C PHE A 123 -2.63 5.01 -8.01
N LYS A 124 -2.25 3.78 -8.36
CA LYS A 124 -3.20 2.74 -8.72
C LYS A 124 -3.97 2.27 -7.49
N GLY A 125 -5.28 2.02 -7.64
CA GLY A 125 -6.18 1.56 -6.56
C GLY A 125 -5.91 0.17 -5.95
N GLY A 126 -4.84 -0.52 -6.33
CA GLY A 126 -4.53 -1.86 -5.82
C GLY A 126 -4.34 -1.92 -4.30
N ALA A 127 -3.70 -0.90 -3.72
CA ALA A 127 -3.48 -0.83 -2.26
C ALA A 127 -4.80 -0.60 -1.51
N ALA A 128 -5.59 0.40 -1.93
CA ALA A 128 -6.89 0.71 -1.36
C ALA A 128 -7.85 -0.48 -1.45
N MET A 129 -7.97 -1.08 -2.64
CA MET A 129 -8.84 -2.25 -2.87
C MET A 129 -8.49 -3.41 -1.95
N LEU A 130 -7.20 -3.76 -1.82
CA LEU A 130 -6.78 -4.87 -0.98
C LEU A 130 -7.10 -4.57 0.49
N ALA A 131 -6.79 -3.36 0.96
CA ALA A 131 -7.06 -2.96 2.34
C ALA A 131 -8.55 -3.00 2.69
N VAL A 132 -9.42 -2.50 1.80
CA VAL A 132 -10.90 -2.58 1.96
C VAL A 132 -11.37 -4.03 2.01
N LYS A 133 -10.90 -4.88 1.10
CA LYS A 133 -11.34 -6.29 1.03
C LYS A 133 -10.84 -7.14 2.19
N THR A 134 -9.68 -6.81 2.77
CA THR A 134 -9.11 -7.58 3.88
C THR A 134 -9.30 -6.92 5.24
N LYS A 135 -9.86 -5.71 5.30
CA LYS A 135 -10.09 -4.93 6.54
C LYS A 135 -8.81 -4.77 7.35
N VAL A 136 -7.73 -4.38 6.68
CA VAL A 136 -6.41 -4.18 7.31
C VAL A 136 -5.99 -2.72 7.22
N PRO A 137 -5.18 -2.22 8.17
CA PRO A 137 -4.63 -0.88 8.09
C PRO A 137 -3.65 -0.71 6.92
N ILE A 138 -3.44 0.55 6.53
CA ILE A 138 -2.43 0.96 5.54
C ILE A 138 -1.39 1.83 6.23
N VAL A 139 -0.12 1.45 6.18
CA VAL A 139 1.02 2.23 6.66
C VAL A 139 1.61 3.00 5.48
N PRO A 140 1.45 4.33 5.40
CA PRO A 140 2.10 5.14 4.38
C PRO A 140 3.60 5.23 4.65
N VAL A 141 4.42 5.14 3.60
CA VAL A 141 5.87 5.22 3.70
C VAL A 141 6.41 6.16 2.64
N TYR A 142 7.33 7.03 3.05
CA TYR A 142 8.09 7.87 2.14
C TYR A 142 9.56 7.49 2.14
N ILE A 143 10.11 7.26 0.95
CA ILE A 143 11.52 6.97 0.71
C ILE A 143 12.12 8.13 -0.09
N GLN A 144 13.20 8.69 0.43
CA GLN A 144 13.95 9.75 -0.24
C GLN A 144 15.45 9.49 -0.14
N GLY A 145 16.18 9.87 -1.18
CA GLY A 145 17.63 9.83 -1.20
C GLY A 145 18.17 9.19 -2.46
N ARG A 146 19.39 8.67 -2.37
CA ARG A 146 20.06 7.98 -3.47
C ARG A 146 20.74 6.72 -2.96
N TYR A 147 20.65 5.65 -3.75
CA TYR A 147 21.39 4.42 -3.51
C TYR A 147 22.80 4.51 -4.10
N SER A 148 23.60 5.44 -3.56
CA SER A 148 25.01 5.65 -3.92
C SER A 148 25.87 5.66 -2.66
N PRO A 149 27.14 5.21 -2.71
CA PRO A 149 28.00 5.16 -1.53
C PRO A 149 28.01 6.48 -0.75
N PHE A 150 27.80 6.39 0.56
CA PHE A 150 27.76 7.48 1.54
C PHE A 150 26.65 8.52 1.36
N ALA A 151 25.74 8.33 0.40
CA ALA A 151 24.58 9.19 0.26
C ALA A 151 23.54 8.92 1.35
N LYS A 152 22.75 9.95 1.65
CA LYS A 152 21.61 9.84 2.56
C LYS A 152 20.49 9.05 1.90
N LEU A 153 19.96 8.09 2.65
CA LEU A 153 18.73 7.35 2.32
C LEU A 153 17.82 7.41 3.55
N SER A 154 16.70 8.10 3.43
CA SER A 154 15.70 8.26 4.48
C SER A 154 14.48 7.39 4.18
N VAL A 155 14.00 6.67 5.18
CA VAL A 155 12.74 5.90 5.13
C VAL A 155 11.86 6.34 6.30
N LEU A 156 10.71 6.90 5.99
CA LEU A 156 9.76 7.44 6.98
C LEU A 156 8.49 6.62 6.92
N PHE A 157 8.10 6.06 8.05
CA PHE A 157 6.86 5.33 8.22
C PHE A 157 5.86 6.22 8.95
N GLY A 158 4.77 6.58 8.27
CA GLY A 158 3.71 7.39 8.86
C GLY A 158 2.74 6.56 9.68
N GLU A 159 1.90 7.25 10.45
CA GLU A 159 0.84 6.61 11.22
C GLU A 159 -0.10 5.83 10.31
N ALA A 160 -0.44 4.61 10.74
CA ALA A 160 -1.30 3.72 10.00
C ALA A 160 -2.70 4.33 9.83
N ILE A 161 -3.20 4.34 8.60
CA ILE A 161 -4.62 4.57 8.32
C ILE A 161 -5.36 3.34 8.86
N PRO A 162 -6.20 3.49 9.89
CA PRO A 162 -6.80 2.35 10.57
C PRO A 162 -7.83 1.66 9.67
N ALA A 163 -7.97 0.34 9.83
CA ALA A 163 -8.99 -0.43 9.12
C ALA A 163 -10.41 0.09 9.39
N GLY A 164 -10.65 0.69 10.57
CA GLY A 164 -11.90 1.35 10.93
C GLY A 164 -12.25 2.50 9.99
N PHE A 165 -11.31 3.42 9.74
CA PHE A 165 -11.48 4.52 8.78
C PHE A 165 -11.81 3.99 7.37
N ILE A 166 -11.10 2.94 6.94
CA ILE A 166 -11.30 2.31 5.63
C ILE A 166 -12.70 1.66 5.54
N ALA A 167 -13.18 1.05 6.62
CA ALA A 167 -14.49 0.41 6.70
C ALA A 167 -15.64 1.41 6.88
N GLU A 168 -15.41 2.52 7.58
CA GLU A 168 -16.36 3.61 7.76
C GLU A 168 -16.61 4.33 6.44
N LYS A 169 -15.56 4.68 5.69
CA LYS A 169 -15.69 5.30 4.35
C LYS A 169 -16.49 4.45 3.36
N ARG A 170 -16.48 3.12 3.53
CA ARG A 170 -17.35 2.22 2.76
C ARG A 170 -18.85 2.38 3.11
N ARG A 171 -19.15 2.82 4.33
CA ARG A 171 -20.51 2.90 4.89
C ARG A 171 -21.12 4.30 4.81
N ILE A 172 -20.38 5.36 4.52
CA ILE A 172 -20.89 6.74 4.50
C ILE A 172 -21.72 6.98 3.22
N PRO A 173 -23.03 7.27 3.32
CA PRO A 173 -23.81 7.84 2.24
C PRO A 173 -23.37 9.27 1.92
N GLN A 174 -23.38 9.67 0.65
CA GLN A 174 -23.10 11.04 0.25
C GLN A 174 -23.98 12.03 1.04
N GLU A 175 -23.35 12.90 1.83
CA GLU A 175 -24.01 14.07 2.40
C GLU A 175 -24.44 14.96 1.22
N ARG A 176 -25.76 15.09 1.01
CA ARG A 176 -26.31 15.98 -0.03
C ARG A 176 -25.81 17.40 0.24
N ILE A 177 -25.11 17.99 -0.72
CA ILE A 177 -25.18 19.44 -0.93
C ILE A 177 -26.64 19.71 -1.30
N PRO A 178 -27.41 20.51 -0.52
CA PRO A 178 -28.80 20.76 -0.85
C PRO A 178 -28.89 21.43 -2.22
N GLN A 179 -29.33 20.69 -3.24
CA GLN A 179 -29.89 21.28 -4.45
C GLN A 179 -31.39 21.37 -4.23
N GLU A 180 -31.88 22.61 -4.11
CA GLU A 180 -33.29 22.91 -4.21
C GLU A 180 -33.77 22.45 -5.59
N HIS A 181 -34.56 21.38 -5.68
CA HIS A 181 -35.52 21.24 -6.77
C HIS A 181 -36.73 20.36 -6.42
N SER A 182 -37.87 21.04 -6.48
CA SER A 182 -39.27 20.64 -6.71
C SER A 182 -39.71 19.19 -6.53
N SER A 183 -40.67 19.07 -5.61
CA SER A 183 -41.60 17.98 -5.32
C SER A 183 -42.14 17.22 -6.54
N GLN A 184 -41.88 15.93 -6.59
CA GLN A 184 -42.81 14.93 -7.13
C GLN A 184 -42.89 13.77 -6.14
N GLU A 185 -44.10 13.53 -5.63
CA GLU A 185 -44.40 12.48 -4.65
C GLU A 185 -44.36 11.09 -5.32
N GLN A 186 -43.46 10.22 -4.83
CA GLN A 186 -43.49 8.78 -5.08
C GLN A 186 -43.80 8.04 -3.78
N SER A 187 -44.36 6.83 -3.91
CA SER A 187 -44.95 6.04 -2.82
C SER A 187 -43.92 5.58 -1.76
N PRO A 188 -44.26 5.60 -0.45
CA PRO A 188 -43.32 5.34 0.67
C PRO A 188 -42.66 3.95 0.71
N GLN A 189 -43.24 2.93 0.07
CA GLN A 189 -42.73 1.55 0.16
C GLN A 189 -41.68 1.21 -0.91
N GLU A 190 -41.69 1.89 -2.06
CA GLU A 190 -40.64 1.75 -3.10
C GLU A 190 -39.41 2.62 -2.79
N GLN A 191 -39.62 3.77 -2.13
CA GLN A 191 -38.54 4.64 -1.64
C GLN A 191 -37.66 3.92 -0.62
N SER A 192 -38.21 3.20 0.35
CA SER A 192 -37.42 2.52 1.39
C SER A 192 -36.49 1.42 0.87
N SER A 193 -36.82 0.76 -0.24
CA SER A 193 -35.99 -0.33 -0.79
C SER A 193 -34.97 0.17 -1.81
N GLN A 194 -35.27 1.29 -2.50
CA GLN A 194 -34.39 1.93 -3.47
C GLN A 194 -33.43 2.94 -2.82
N GLU A 195 -33.80 3.62 -1.73
CA GLU A 195 -32.92 4.53 -0.98
C GLU A 195 -31.79 3.79 -0.26
N LEU A 196 -32.08 2.59 0.25
CA LEU A 196 -31.07 1.70 0.88
C LEU A 196 -30.06 1.13 -0.12
N SER A 197 -30.39 1.10 -1.42
CA SER A 197 -29.49 0.62 -2.49
C SER A 197 -28.72 1.74 -3.18
N SER A 198 -29.08 3.02 -2.95
CA SER A 198 -28.58 4.16 -3.73
C SER A 198 -27.54 5.01 -2.98
N GLN A 199 -26.96 4.48 -1.90
CA GLN A 199 -26.22 5.27 -0.91
C GLN A 199 -24.88 4.67 -0.46
N GLU A 200 -24.34 3.67 -1.15
CA GLU A 200 -22.93 3.26 -0.98
C GLU A 200 -22.05 4.04 -1.96
N LEU A 201 -20.93 4.62 -1.53
CA LEU A 201 -19.91 5.14 -2.46
C LEU A 201 -19.62 4.05 -3.51
N SER A 202 -19.56 4.43 -4.78
CA SER A 202 -19.12 3.50 -5.81
C SER A 202 -17.76 2.93 -5.41
N SER A 203 -17.53 1.64 -5.68
CA SER A 203 -16.26 0.98 -5.33
C SER A 203 -15.04 1.74 -5.86
N GLN A 204 -15.21 2.51 -6.94
CA GLN A 204 -14.20 3.38 -7.52
C GLN A 204 -13.95 4.64 -6.66
N GLU A 205 -15.01 5.36 -6.28
CA GLU A 205 -14.90 6.60 -5.48
C GLU A 205 -14.26 6.35 -4.11
N LEU A 206 -14.64 5.24 -3.46
CA LEU A 206 -14.03 4.82 -2.20
C LEU A 206 -12.53 4.54 -2.36
N SER A 207 -12.15 3.84 -3.44
CA SER A 207 -10.74 3.58 -3.75
C SER A 207 -9.98 4.88 -3.97
N ASP A 208 -10.57 5.84 -4.68
CA ASP A 208 -9.93 7.12 -4.99
C ASP A 208 -9.76 7.98 -3.73
N GLU A 209 -10.73 7.98 -2.82
CA GLU A 209 -10.62 8.70 -1.56
C GLU A 209 -9.54 8.11 -0.64
N ILE A 210 -9.48 6.78 -0.52
CA ILE A 210 -8.41 6.11 0.22
C ILE A 210 -7.05 6.40 -0.43
N ASN A 211 -6.95 6.36 -1.76
CA ASN A 211 -5.72 6.70 -2.47
C ASN A 211 -5.28 8.14 -2.20
N ARG A 212 -6.21 9.11 -2.21
CA ARG A 212 -5.94 10.51 -1.84
C ARG A 212 -5.41 10.61 -0.43
N GLU A 213 -6.01 9.93 0.53
CA GLU A 213 -5.54 9.92 1.92
C GLU A 213 -4.13 9.33 2.05
N ILE A 214 -3.85 8.21 1.37
CA ILE A 214 -2.49 7.64 1.34
C ILE A 214 -1.50 8.64 0.75
N ALA A 215 -1.82 9.26 -0.38
CA ALA A 215 -0.96 10.23 -1.04
C ALA A 215 -0.69 11.44 -0.14
N ASN A 216 -1.71 11.99 0.51
CA ASN A 216 -1.59 13.10 1.44
C ASN A 216 -0.66 12.77 2.61
N ARG A 217 -0.79 11.57 3.20
CA ARG A 217 0.13 11.14 4.28
C ARG A 217 1.56 10.97 3.80
N ILE A 218 1.76 10.43 2.60
CA ILE A 218 3.11 10.31 2.03
C ILE A 218 3.72 11.69 1.74
N LEU A 219 2.93 12.65 1.28
CA LEU A 219 3.37 14.04 1.09
C LEU A 219 3.70 14.74 2.41
N ALA A 220 2.88 14.56 3.45
CA ALA A 220 3.17 15.08 4.78
C ALA A 220 4.50 14.53 5.34
N LEU A 221 4.79 13.24 5.10
CA LEU A 221 6.09 12.65 5.47
C LEU A 221 7.25 13.30 4.70
N LYS A 222 7.07 13.63 3.43
CA LYS A 222 8.05 14.35 2.62
C LYS A 222 8.36 15.74 3.20
N GLU A 223 7.35 16.44 3.70
CA GLU A 223 7.51 17.79 4.30
C GLU A 223 8.16 17.75 5.70
N SER A 224 8.15 16.61 6.38
CA SER A 224 8.75 16.43 7.71
C SER A 224 10.27 16.14 7.73
N LEU A 225 10.90 16.15 6.55
CA LEU A 225 12.33 15.86 6.34
C LEU A 225 13.21 17.11 6.39
#